data_AF-G0QA66-F1
#
_entry.id   AF-G0QA66-F1
#
_cell.length_a   1.000
_cell.length_b   1.000
_cell.length_c   1.000
_cell.angle_alpha   90.00
_cell.angle_beta   90.00
_cell.angle_gamma   90.00
#
_symmetry.space_group_name_H-M   'P 1'
#
loop_
_entity.id
_entity.type
_entity.pdbx_description
1 polymer ?
#
loop_
_entity_poly.entity_id
_entity_poly.type
_entity_poly.pdbx_seq_one_letter_code
_entity_poly.pdbx_strand_id
1 'polypeptide(L)'
;MGWTYAQGFNSTVVERVVTVLVTACPHALGLAVPLVVAVSTSLAAKEGILVRNRDAMERAREVDTVVFDKTGTLTEGDMSVSEVSTTGIEEDRAVSLAAAAEHGSEHPISEAIRAEAGERDLDLPESSGFKALEGKGVRAEVENKTVYVGGPNLADDLGIEIPEDLNQRPEEVVVWRRRSTCSAGARP
;
A
#
# COMPACT_ATOMS: atom_id res chain seq x y z
N MET A 1 -17.98 -55.82 29.26
CA MET A 1 -19.24 -56.59 29.31
C MET A 1 -19.08 -58.07 28.92
N GLY A 2 -18.35 -58.43 27.86
CA GLY A 2 -18.21 -59.84 27.43
C GLY A 2 -17.54 -60.80 28.45
N TRP A 3 -16.52 -60.35 29.18
CA TRP A 3 -15.81 -61.18 30.17
C TRP A 3 -16.59 -61.44 31.45
N THR A 4 -17.32 -60.44 31.94
CA THR A 4 -18.16 -60.55 33.14
C THR A 4 -19.34 -61.49 32.91
N TYR A 5 -19.89 -61.52 31.69
CA TYR A 5 -20.97 -62.42 31.29
C TYR A 5 -20.49 -63.88 31.10
N ALA A 6 -19.23 -64.09 30.71
CA ALA A 6 -18.68 -65.42 30.43
C ALA A 6 -18.03 -66.12 31.64
N GLN A 7 -17.51 -65.38 32.64
CA GLN A 7 -16.70 -65.94 33.74
C GLN A 7 -17.12 -65.46 35.15
N GLY A 8 -18.15 -64.59 35.25
CA GLY A 8 -18.52 -63.95 36.52
C GLY A 8 -17.57 -62.83 36.95
N PHE A 9 -17.84 -62.18 38.09
CA PHE A 9 -17.00 -61.10 38.63
C PHE A 9 -15.87 -61.70 39.47
N ASN A 10 -14.69 -61.91 38.88
CA ASN A 10 -13.50 -62.41 39.56
C ASN A 10 -12.31 -61.42 39.44
N SER A 11 -11.25 -61.65 40.22
CA SER A 11 -10.04 -60.80 40.20
C SER A 11 -9.40 -60.72 38.81
N THR A 12 -9.39 -61.83 38.06
CA THR A 12 -8.84 -61.90 36.69
C THR A 12 -9.59 -61.02 35.69
N VAL A 13 -10.90 -60.84 35.84
CA VAL A 13 -11.69 -59.93 35.00
C VAL A 13 -11.33 -58.47 35.30
N VAL A 14 -11.13 -58.12 36.58
CA VAL A 14 -10.72 -56.77 36.98
C VAL A 14 -9.31 -56.45 36.44
N GLU A 15 -8.36 -57.38 36.58
CA GLU A 15 -7.00 -57.22 36.05
C GLU A 15 -7.00 -56.96 34.54
N ARG A 16 -7.72 -57.78 33.77
CA ARG A 16 -7.78 -57.66 32.30
C ARG A 16 -8.44 -56.36 31.86
N VAL A 17 -9.50 -55.91 32.55
CA VAL A 17 -10.17 -54.63 32.25
C VAL A 17 -9.24 -53.45 32.50
N VAL A 18 -8.50 -53.46 33.62
CA VAL A 18 -7.53 -52.41 33.95
C VAL A 18 -6.38 -52.41 32.93
N THR A 19 -5.85 -53.57 32.54
CA THR A 19 -4.81 -53.65 31.49
C THR A 19 -5.28 -53.02 30.19
N VAL A 20 -6.49 -53.35 29.71
CA VAL A 20 -7.03 -52.78 28.48
C VAL A 20 -7.19 -51.26 28.59
N LEU A 21 -7.75 -50.75 29.69
CA LEU A 21 -7.90 -49.31 29.94
C LEU A 21 -6.56 -48.58 29.94
N VAL A 22 -5.55 -49.12 30.62
CA VAL A 22 -4.21 -48.51 30.70
C VAL A 22 -3.51 -48.55 29.33
N THR A 23 -3.58 -49.68 28.62
CA THR A 23 -3.01 -49.80 27.27
C THR A 23 -3.72 -48.94 26.24
N ALA A 24 -5.00 -48.60 26.46
CA ALA A 24 -5.78 -47.76 25.56
C ALA A 24 -5.48 -46.26 25.71
N CYS A 25 -4.83 -45.81 26.79
CA CYS A 25 -4.48 -44.40 26.97
C CYS A 25 -3.44 -43.94 25.94
N PRO A 26 -3.81 -43.07 24.97
CA PRO A 26 -2.95 -42.72 23.86
C PRO A 26 -2.08 -41.50 24.21
N HIS A 27 -1.12 -41.68 25.12
CA HIS A 27 -0.24 -40.60 25.60
C HIS A 27 0.51 -39.86 24.47
N ALA A 28 0.84 -40.57 23.38
CA ALA A 28 1.49 -39.97 22.21
C ALA A 28 0.55 -39.08 21.38
N LEU A 29 -0.75 -39.37 21.34
CA LEU A 29 -1.72 -38.62 20.55
C LEU A 29 -1.92 -37.20 21.09
N GLY A 30 -1.87 -37.03 22.42
CA GLY A 30 -2.04 -35.74 23.08
C GLY A 30 -0.92 -34.74 22.83
N LEU A 31 0.28 -35.22 22.44
CA LEU A 31 1.44 -34.36 22.18
C LEU A 31 1.71 -34.13 20.68
N ALA A 32 1.19 -35.00 19.81
CA ALA A 32 1.46 -34.93 18.38
C ALA A 32 1.01 -33.59 17.75
N VAL A 33 -0.22 -33.16 18.03
CA VAL A 33 -0.80 -31.91 17.49
C VAL A 33 -0.02 -30.67 17.94
N PRO A 34 0.20 -30.40 19.24
CA PRO A 34 0.92 -29.20 19.65
C PRO A 34 2.38 -29.19 19.17
N LEU A 35 3.04 -30.35 19.10
CA LEU A 35 4.40 -30.45 18.58
C LEU A 35 4.47 -30.07 17.10
N VAL A 36 3.59 -30.63 16.26
CA VAL A 36 3.56 -30.31 14.83
C VAL A 36 3.25 -28.83 14.62
N VAL A 37 2.26 -28.27 15.32
CA VAL A 37 1.93 -26.84 15.22
C VAL A 37 3.12 -25.95 15.61
N ALA A 38 3.84 -26.29 16.68
CA ALA A 38 5.02 -25.54 17.11
C ALA A 38 6.16 -25.58 16.08
N VAL A 39 6.45 -26.76 15.52
CA VAL A 39 7.49 -26.93 14.50
C VAL A 39 7.10 -26.23 13.19
N SER A 40 5.86 -26.41 12.72
CA SER A 40 5.36 -25.77 11.49
C SER A 40 5.33 -24.25 11.62
N THR A 41 4.94 -23.70 12.77
CA THR A 41 4.98 -22.26 13.01
C THR A 41 6.41 -21.73 13.04
N SER A 42 7.33 -22.50 13.64
CA SER A 42 8.76 -22.14 13.66
C SER A 42 9.38 -22.15 12.27
N LEU A 43 8.94 -23.06 11.39
CA LEU A 43 9.37 -23.10 10.00
C LEU A 43 8.78 -21.92 9.20
N ALA A 44 7.48 -21.67 9.34
CA ALA A 44 6.79 -20.55 8.70
C ALA A 44 7.44 -19.20 9.04
N ALA A 45 7.81 -18.99 10.30
CA ALA A 45 8.46 -17.76 10.74
C ALA A 45 9.86 -17.56 10.11
N LYS A 46 10.61 -18.64 9.84
CA LYS A 46 11.90 -18.57 9.13
C LYS A 46 11.72 -18.14 7.67
N GLU A 47 10.58 -18.45 7.08
CA GLU A 47 10.18 -18.05 5.72
C GLU A 47 9.38 -16.72 5.71
N GLY A 48 9.40 -15.95 6.80
CA GLY A 48 8.74 -14.64 6.88
C GLY A 48 7.23 -14.68 7.11
N ILE A 49 6.63 -15.85 7.36
CA ILE A 49 5.20 -16.01 7.63
C ILE A 49 4.97 -16.05 9.14
N LEU A 50 4.48 -14.93 9.69
CA LEU A 50 4.18 -14.84 11.12
C LEU A 50 2.74 -15.28 11.42
N VAL A 51 2.58 -16.51 11.93
CA VAL A 51 1.28 -17.03 12.37
C VAL A 51 1.00 -16.61 13.81
N ARG A 52 -0.04 -15.80 14.02
CA ARG A 52 -0.46 -15.34 15.36
C ARG A 52 -1.48 -16.26 16.04
N ASN A 53 -2.25 -17.02 15.26
CA ASN A 53 -3.34 -17.85 15.76
C ASN A 53 -3.20 -19.30 15.22
N ARG A 54 -3.11 -20.27 16.14
CA ARG A 54 -3.02 -21.70 15.81
C ARG A 54 -4.22 -22.20 15.00
N ASP A 55 -5.43 -21.72 15.32
CA ASP A 55 -6.66 -22.15 14.67
C ASP A 55 -6.74 -21.61 13.23
N ALA A 56 -6.02 -20.53 12.92
CA ALA A 56 -5.89 -20.01 11.56
C ALA A 56 -4.95 -20.89 10.71
N MET A 57 -3.89 -21.43 11.31
CA MET A 57 -2.97 -22.38 10.65
C MET A 57 -3.68 -23.68 10.25
N GLU A 58 -4.57 -24.20 11.10
CA GLU A 58 -5.33 -25.41 10.78
C GLU A 58 -6.33 -25.16 9.66
N ARG A 59 -7.10 -24.06 9.75
CA ARG A 59 -8.08 -23.66 8.72
C ARG A 59 -7.46 -23.22 7.40
N ALA A 60 -6.20 -22.79 7.39
CA ALA A 60 -5.50 -22.39 6.16
C ALA A 60 -5.48 -23.51 5.11
N ARG A 61 -5.58 -24.79 5.52
CA ARG A 61 -5.66 -25.94 4.62
C ARG A 61 -6.97 -26.03 3.83
N GLU A 62 -8.02 -25.36 4.30
CA GLU A 62 -9.35 -25.34 3.70
C GLU A 62 -9.58 -24.07 2.87
N VAL A 63 -8.58 -23.18 2.76
CA VAL A 63 -8.70 -21.93 2.03
C VAL A 63 -8.52 -22.18 0.53
N ASP A 64 -9.59 -21.98 -0.24
CA ASP A 64 -9.58 -22.10 -1.71
C ASP A 64 -9.51 -20.74 -2.43
N THR A 65 -9.71 -19.64 -1.72
CA THR A 65 -9.76 -18.30 -2.30
C THR A 65 -9.02 -17.31 -1.42
N VAL A 66 -8.12 -16.53 -2.03
CA VAL A 66 -7.36 -15.47 -1.38
C VAL A 66 -7.74 -14.15 -2.04
N VAL A 67 -8.21 -13.19 -1.23
CA VAL A 67 -8.49 -11.83 -1.67
C VAL A 67 -7.40 -10.94 -1.12
N PHE A 68 -6.66 -10.30 -2.01
CA PHE A 68 -5.63 -9.33 -1.64
C PHE A 68 -6.25 -7.93 -1.61
N ASP A 69 -5.88 -7.14 -0.60
CA ASP A 69 -6.11 -5.71 -0.67
C ASP A 69 -5.12 -5.08 -1.68
N LYS A 70 -5.51 -4.01 -2.38
CA LYS A 70 -4.59 -3.36 -3.33
C LYS A 70 -3.56 -2.54 -2.57
N THR A 71 -4.03 -1.63 -1.73
CA THR A 71 -3.20 -0.64 -1.04
C THR A 71 -2.40 -1.31 0.07
N GLY A 72 -1.07 -1.21 0.01
CA GLY A 72 -0.16 -1.73 1.02
C GLY A 72 -0.03 -3.27 1.07
N THR A 73 -0.59 -4.00 0.12
CA THR A 73 -0.36 -5.44 -0.06
C THR A 73 0.15 -5.77 -1.47
N LEU A 74 -0.54 -5.30 -2.52
CA LEU A 74 -0.07 -5.46 -3.91
C LEU A 74 0.76 -4.28 -4.41
N THR A 75 0.67 -3.14 -3.73
CA THR A 75 1.46 -1.95 -4.03
C THR A 75 2.60 -1.83 -3.03
N GLU A 76 3.78 -1.41 -3.49
CA GLU A 76 4.95 -1.15 -2.63
C GLU A 76 4.72 0.03 -1.66
N GLY A 77 3.67 0.82 -1.88
CA GLY A 77 3.32 1.96 -1.04
C GLY A 77 3.99 3.26 -1.49
N ASP A 78 4.90 3.16 -2.44
CA ASP A 78 5.59 4.29 -3.06
C ASP A 78 4.83 4.75 -4.32
N MET A 79 4.57 6.05 -4.41
CA MET A 79 4.05 6.66 -5.63
C MET A 79 5.21 6.99 -6.57
N SER A 80 5.07 6.70 -7.85
CA SER A 80 6.02 7.07 -8.89
C SER A 80 5.34 7.75 -10.07
N VAL A 81 6.10 8.53 -10.83
CA VAL A 81 5.61 9.15 -12.06
C VAL A 81 5.64 8.08 -13.16
N SER A 82 4.49 7.80 -13.76
CA SER A 82 4.37 6.77 -14.81
C SER A 82 4.56 7.33 -16.22
N GLU A 83 4.10 8.56 -16.45
CA GLU A 83 4.14 9.23 -17.75
C GLU A 83 4.17 10.74 -17.53
N VAL A 84 4.90 11.45 -18.40
CA VAL A 84 4.92 12.91 -18.44
C VAL A 84 4.46 13.33 -19.82
N SER A 85 3.47 14.23 -19.88
CA SER A 85 2.98 14.79 -21.13
C SER A 85 2.91 16.31 -21.00
N THR A 86 3.37 17.02 -22.03
CA THR A 86 3.48 18.48 -22.00
C THR A 86 2.94 19.12 -23.27
N THR A 87 2.56 20.40 -23.15
CA THR A 87 2.23 21.25 -24.29
C THR A 87 3.03 22.56 -24.23
N GLY A 88 3.77 22.87 -25.29
CA GLY A 88 4.53 24.12 -25.41
C GLY A 88 5.75 24.28 -24.49
N ILE A 89 6.12 23.23 -23.73
CA ILE A 89 7.37 23.13 -22.95
C ILE A 89 7.92 21.70 -23.03
N GLU A 90 9.21 21.55 -22.79
CA GLU A 90 9.87 20.24 -22.68
C GLU A 90 9.43 19.48 -21.41
N GLU A 91 9.39 18.15 -21.48
CA GLU A 91 9.01 17.26 -20.36
C GLU A 91 9.87 17.48 -19.12
N ASP A 92 11.19 17.41 -19.26
CA ASP A 92 12.13 17.61 -18.15
C ASP A 92 11.97 19.00 -17.53
N ARG A 93 11.66 20.00 -18.35
CA ARG A 93 11.39 21.33 -17.84
C ARG A 93 10.08 21.40 -17.04
N ALA A 94 9.05 20.68 -17.46
CA ALA A 94 7.80 20.60 -16.72
C ALA A 94 7.99 19.90 -15.37
N VAL A 95 8.73 18.78 -15.35
CA VAL A 95 9.07 18.04 -14.13
C VAL A 95 9.87 18.91 -13.16
N SER A 96 10.92 19.60 -13.65
CA SER A 96 11.73 20.52 -12.86
C SER A 96 10.90 21.65 -12.22
N LEU A 97 9.97 22.25 -12.97
CA LEU A 97 9.07 23.29 -12.45
C LEU A 97 8.06 22.74 -11.44
N ALA A 98 7.53 21.54 -11.68
CA ALA A 98 6.59 20.88 -10.78
C ALA A 98 7.26 20.53 -9.44
N ALA A 99 8.43 19.89 -9.50
CA ALA A 99 9.22 19.53 -8.32
C ALA A 99 9.63 20.76 -7.50
N ALA A 100 10.00 21.86 -8.17
CA ALA A 100 10.30 23.12 -7.50
C ALA A 100 9.05 23.71 -6.81
N ALA A 101 7.90 23.72 -7.49
CA ALA A 101 6.65 24.24 -6.92
C ALA A 101 6.11 23.39 -5.75
N GLU A 102 6.34 22.07 -5.80
CA GLU A 102 5.95 21.08 -4.80
C GLU A 102 6.96 20.95 -3.64
N HIS A 103 8.07 21.70 -3.66
CA HIS A 103 9.14 21.57 -2.65
C HIS A 103 8.65 21.72 -1.21
N GLY A 104 7.64 22.58 -0.96
CA GLY A 104 7.04 22.82 0.35
C GLY A 104 5.92 21.86 0.76
N SER A 105 5.62 20.84 -0.05
CA SER A 105 4.55 19.86 0.20
C SER A 105 5.09 18.53 0.71
N GLU A 106 4.39 17.94 1.69
CA GLU A 106 4.67 16.60 2.24
C GLU A 106 3.74 15.53 1.65
N HIS A 107 2.99 15.86 0.59
CA HIS A 107 2.09 14.91 -0.04
C HIS A 107 2.88 13.81 -0.79
N PRO A 108 2.44 12.53 -0.77
CA PRO A 108 3.12 11.45 -1.50
C PRO A 108 3.33 11.72 -3.00
N ILE A 109 2.42 12.47 -3.63
CA ILE A 109 2.55 12.94 -5.03
C ILE A 109 3.76 13.89 -5.19
N SER A 110 3.97 14.80 -4.24
CA SER A 110 5.08 15.74 -4.24
C SER A 110 6.42 15.02 -4.07
N GLU A 111 6.44 13.94 -3.28
CA GLU A 111 7.59 13.05 -3.16
C GLU A 111 7.88 12.31 -4.48
N ALA A 112 6.87 11.74 -5.13
CA ALA A 112 7.00 11.08 -6.42
C ALA A 112 7.60 12.00 -7.50
N ILE A 113 7.13 13.25 -7.59
CA ILE A 113 7.62 14.24 -8.56
C ILE A 113 9.07 14.65 -8.27
N ARG A 114 9.44 14.80 -6.99
CA ARG A 114 10.83 15.11 -6.60
C ARG A 114 11.77 13.93 -6.85
N ALA A 115 11.30 12.71 -6.62
CA ALA A 115 12.03 11.49 -6.94
C ALA A 115 12.30 11.41 -8.45
N GLU A 116 11.26 11.59 -9.28
CA GLU A 116 11.40 11.63 -10.74
C GLU A 116 12.39 12.69 -11.21
N ALA A 117 12.35 13.90 -10.64
CA ALA A 117 13.30 14.95 -10.96
C ALA A 117 14.75 14.58 -10.58
N GLY A 118 14.93 13.89 -9.46
CA GLY A 118 16.23 13.37 -9.00
C GLY A 118 16.75 12.23 -9.88
N GLU A 119 15.88 11.30 -10.30
CA GLU A 119 16.23 10.19 -11.20
C GLU A 119 16.66 10.68 -12.58
N ARG A 120 16.12 11.80 -13.04
CA ARG A 120 16.50 12.48 -14.28
C ARG A 120 17.67 13.46 -14.13
N ASP A 121 18.27 13.56 -12.94
CA ASP A 121 19.36 14.51 -12.63
C ASP A 121 19.02 15.97 -13.02
N LEU A 122 17.79 16.41 -12.75
CA LEU A 122 17.32 17.74 -13.15
C LEU A 122 17.67 18.82 -12.12
N ASP A 123 18.14 19.97 -12.62
CA ASP A 123 18.29 21.17 -11.79
C ASP A 123 16.91 21.73 -11.40
N LEU A 124 16.70 21.85 -10.09
CA LEU A 124 15.48 22.43 -9.52
C LEU A 124 15.67 23.94 -9.32
N PRO A 125 14.91 24.81 -10.02
CA PRO A 125 14.96 26.23 -9.78
C PRO A 125 14.48 26.58 -8.36
N GLU A 126 15.00 27.67 -7.79
CA GLU A 126 14.51 28.16 -6.51
C GLU A 126 13.01 28.51 -6.59
N SER A 127 12.26 28.06 -5.58
CA SER A 127 10.85 28.36 -5.42
C SER A 127 10.59 29.15 -4.13
N SER A 128 9.58 29.99 -4.16
CA SER A 128 9.16 30.79 -3.00
C SER A 128 7.64 30.98 -2.99
N GLY A 129 7.09 31.46 -1.87
CA GLY A 129 5.66 31.77 -1.79
C GLY A 129 4.74 30.56 -1.93
N PHE A 130 5.22 29.37 -1.54
CA PHE A 130 4.43 28.14 -1.52
C PHE A 130 3.09 28.33 -0.80
N LYS A 131 2.02 27.85 -1.42
CA LYS A 131 0.68 27.81 -0.83
C LYS A 131 -0.05 26.55 -1.26
N ALA A 132 -0.45 25.74 -0.29
CA ALA A 132 -1.36 24.63 -0.50
C ALA A 132 -2.78 25.15 -0.81
N LEU A 133 -3.41 24.56 -1.82
CA LEU A 133 -4.81 24.77 -2.22
C LEU A 133 -5.57 23.50 -1.84
N GLU A 134 -6.29 23.56 -0.71
CA GLU A 134 -6.98 22.40 -0.13
C GLU A 134 -7.86 21.67 -1.15
N GLY A 135 -7.60 20.37 -1.33
CA GLY A 135 -8.34 19.50 -2.23
C GLY A 135 -8.13 19.77 -3.73
N LYS A 136 -7.19 20.65 -4.12
CA LYS A 136 -6.98 21.07 -5.50
C LYS A 136 -5.53 20.94 -5.98
N GLY A 137 -4.56 21.25 -5.12
CA GLY A 137 -3.14 21.18 -5.46
C GLY A 137 -2.32 22.22 -4.71
N VAL A 138 -1.27 22.75 -5.34
CA VAL A 138 -0.38 23.77 -4.77
C VAL A 138 -0.10 24.88 -5.79
N ARG A 139 0.37 26.02 -5.28
CA ARG A 139 0.97 27.08 -6.09
C ARG A 139 2.28 27.55 -5.47
N ALA A 140 3.21 27.97 -6.31
CA ALA A 140 4.46 28.59 -5.89
C ALA A 140 4.96 29.58 -6.95
N GLU A 141 5.86 30.47 -6.55
CA GLU A 141 6.61 31.33 -7.45
C GLU A 141 7.95 30.68 -7.78
N VAL A 142 8.18 30.37 -9.04
CA VAL A 142 9.39 29.72 -9.57
C VAL A 142 9.91 30.57 -10.72
N GLU A 143 11.17 31.03 -10.64
CA GLU A 143 11.77 31.94 -11.65
C GLU A 143 10.93 33.20 -11.95
N ASN A 144 10.38 33.85 -10.92
CA ASN A 144 9.48 35.00 -11.06
C ASN A 144 8.19 34.70 -11.84
N LYS A 145 7.72 33.45 -11.84
CA LYS A 145 6.47 33.04 -12.46
C LYS A 145 5.67 32.17 -11.51
N THR A 146 4.37 32.41 -11.48
CA THR A 146 3.45 31.59 -10.72
C THR A 146 3.26 30.25 -11.45
N VAL A 147 3.62 29.17 -10.75
CA VAL A 147 3.41 27.78 -11.16
C VAL A 147 2.31 27.19 -10.30
N TYR A 148 1.38 26.50 -10.95
CA TYR A 148 0.30 25.75 -10.31
C TYR A 148 0.47 24.28 -10.62
N VAL A 149 0.33 23.43 -9.60
CA VAL A 149 0.44 21.98 -9.71
C VAL A 149 -0.79 21.39 -9.05
N GLY A 150 -1.59 20.62 -9.79
CA GLY A 150 -2.84 20.07 -9.26
C GLY A 150 -3.67 19.34 -10.31
N GLY A 151 -4.82 18.83 -9.89
CA GLY A 151 -5.73 18.08 -10.77
C GLY A 151 -6.68 18.97 -11.59
N PRO A 152 -7.61 18.36 -12.35
CA PRO A 152 -8.56 19.07 -13.23
C PRO A 152 -9.36 20.18 -12.55
N ASN A 153 -9.78 19.96 -11.30
CA ASN A 153 -10.53 20.96 -10.52
C ASN A 153 -9.75 22.27 -10.33
N LEU A 154 -8.42 22.22 -10.28
CA LEU A 154 -7.58 23.42 -10.19
C LEU A 154 -7.52 24.15 -11.54
N ALA A 155 -7.51 23.42 -12.65
CA ALA A 155 -7.53 24.01 -13.99
C ALA A 155 -8.86 24.74 -14.24
N ASP A 156 -9.99 24.13 -13.86
CA ASP A 156 -11.32 24.71 -13.95
C ASP A 156 -11.44 26.01 -13.14
N ASP A 157 -10.95 26.00 -11.90
CA ASP A 157 -10.88 27.17 -11.00
C ASP A 157 -10.12 28.35 -11.62
N LEU A 158 -9.08 28.06 -12.40
CA LEU A 158 -8.23 29.04 -13.07
C LEU A 158 -8.78 29.45 -14.43
N GLY A 159 -9.87 28.83 -14.90
CA GLY A 159 -10.44 29.05 -16.24
C GLY A 159 -9.52 28.59 -17.36
N ILE A 160 -8.75 27.54 -17.14
CA ILE A 160 -7.80 27.00 -18.11
C ILE A 160 -8.42 25.77 -18.78
N GLU A 161 -8.59 25.83 -20.11
CA GLU A 161 -9.02 24.68 -20.90
C GLU A 161 -7.84 23.73 -21.13
N ILE A 162 -7.99 22.47 -20.71
CA ILE A 162 -7.01 21.41 -20.95
C ILE A 162 -7.17 20.91 -22.39
N PRO A 163 -6.13 20.98 -23.24
CA PRO A 163 -6.19 20.45 -24.60
C PRO A 163 -6.62 18.98 -24.63
N GLU A 164 -7.42 18.57 -25.61
CA GLU A 164 -7.89 17.18 -25.75
C GLU A 164 -6.75 16.15 -25.83
N ASP A 165 -5.59 16.57 -26.35
CA ASP A 165 -4.38 15.74 -26.42
C ASP A 165 -3.84 15.35 -25.03
N LEU A 166 -4.12 16.16 -24.01
CA LEU A 166 -3.73 15.93 -22.62
C LEU A 166 -4.89 15.43 -21.76
N ASN A 167 -6.14 15.42 -22.22
CA ASN A 167 -7.31 15.12 -21.40
C ASN A 167 -7.71 13.63 -21.42
N GLN A 168 -6.81 12.74 -21.81
CA GLN A 168 -7.15 11.32 -22.05
C GLN A 168 -7.02 10.43 -20.81
N ARG A 169 -6.52 10.91 -19.66
CA ARG A 169 -6.34 10.08 -18.46
C ARG A 169 -6.66 10.82 -17.14
N PRO A 170 -7.48 10.24 -16.24
CA PRO A 170 -8.04 10.96 -15.08
C PRO A 170 -7.14 11.07 -13.83
N GLU A 171 -5.91 10.55 -13.83
CA GLU A 171 -4.97 10.60 -12.69
C GLU A 171 -3.79 11.55 -12.96
N GLU A 172 -4.08 12.78 -13.38
CA GLU A 172 -3.07 13.72 -13.86
C GLU A 172 -2.73 14.84 -12.87
N VAL A 173 -1.42 15.04 -12.68
CA VAL A 173 -0.87 16.28 -12.12
C VAL A 173 -0.59 17.21 -13.28
N VAL A 174 -1.36 18.29 -13.38
CA VAL A 174 -1.21 19.25 -14.47
C VAL A 174 -0.41 20.45 -13.98
N VAL A 175 0.70 20.70 -14.66
CA VAL A 175 1.68 21.74 -14.31
C VAL A 175 1.44 22.93 -15.22
N TRP A 176 0.94 24.02 -14.66
CA TRP A 176 0.58 25.22 -15.40
C TRP A 176 1.53 26.35 -15.11
N ARG A 177 1.88 27.10 -16.16
CA ARG A 177 2.71 28.31 -16.07
C ARG A 177 1.92 29.50 -16.58
N ARG A 178 1.59 30.46 -15.72
CA ARG A 178 1.01 31.73 -16.16
C ARG A 178 2.11 32.61 -16.77
N ARG A 179 1.96 33.05 -18.03
CA ARG A 179 2.79 34.16 -18.56
C ARG A 179 2.35 35.43 -17.86
N SER A 180 3.27 36.08 -17.14
CA SER A 180 3.06 37.41 -16.59
C SER A 180 2.94 38.42 -17.73
N THR A 181 1.72 38.70 -18.19
CA THR A 181 1.42 39.98 -18.83
C THR A 181 1.21 41.00 -17.72
N CYS A 182 2.25 41.78 -17.47
CA CYS A 182 2.11 43.05 -16.78
C CYS A 182 1.17 43.93 -17.63
N SER A 183 0.00 44.26 -17.12
CA SER A 183 -0.71 45.47 -17.53
C SER A 183 -1.33 46.11 -16.30
N ALA A 184 -0.73 47.23 -15.90
CA ALA A 184 -1.40 48.24 -15.11
C ALA A 184 -2.59 48.79 -15.92
N GLY A 185 -3.75 48.98 -15.30
CA GLY A 185 -4.84 49.68 -15.98
C GLY A 185 -6.22 49.53 -15.35
N ALA A 186 -6.51 50.43 -14.40
CA ALA A 186 -7.79 51.07 -14.14
C ALA A 186 -9.08 50.25 -13.87
N ARG A 187 -9.70 50.63 -12.76
CA ARG A 187 -11.08 50.39 -12.31
C ARG A 187 -12.13 50.80 -13.35
N PRO A 188 -13.39 50.42 -13.15
CA PRO A 188 -14.29 51.31 -12.39
C PRO A 188 -14.75 50.74 -11.04
#